data_AF-K1ZRQ6-F1
#
_entry.id   AF-K1ZRQ6-F1
#
_cell.length_a   1.000
_cell.length_b   1.000
_cell.length_c   1.000
_cell.angle_alpha   90.00
_cell.angle_beta   90.00
_cell.angle_gamma   90.00
#
_symmetry.space_group_name_H-M   'P 1'
#
loop_
_entity.id
_entity.type
_entity.pdbx_description
1 polymer ?
#
loop_
_entity_poly.entity_id
_entity_poly.type
_entity_poly.pdbx_seq_one_letter_code
_entity_poly.pdbx_strand_id
1 'polypeptide(L)'
;HQYNELNRLNDKSSLEQFLELYEIDDQDLKDAGFDPMLVRAVAAVDRGFLWELQKIGLSEEDQDKALRYIKELIYELGHKERKEEEAQARKVWGDRREEGGFLIIESDNDEIDIRDAVSYLIFEEYKKPTPTIIRQGNHKLYVQETDQAQLLIEKYGGFLFGSGRCWGIVAPRDGKLPGVEEVLGIIM
;
A
#
# COMPACT_ATOMS: atom_id res chain seq x y z
N HIS A 1 -3.04 -21.07 -6.26
CA HIS A 1 -3.26 -21.44 -4.84
C HIS A 1 -3.87 -20.23 -4.13
N GLN A 2 -5.19 -20.26 -3.90
CA GLN A 2 -5.84 -19.28 -3.05
C GLN A 2 -5.56 -19.67 -1.60
N TYR A 3 -4.69 -18.92 -0.93
CA TYR A 3 -4.35 -19.11 0.47
C TYR A 3 -5.44 -18.49 1.36
N ASN A 4 -6.70 -18.90 1.19
CA ASN A 4 -7.84 -18.35 1.92
C ASN A 4 -7.94 -18.91 3.36
N GLU A 5 -7.18 -19.95 3.70
CA GLU A 5 -7.27 -20.64 4.99
C GLU A 5 -6.16 -20.28 5.99
N LEU A 6 -5.12 -19.55 5.56
CA LEU A 6 -4.13 -19.02 6.48
C LEU A 6 -4.57 -17.63 6.89
N ASN A 7 -4.99 -17.48 8.15
CA ASN A 7 -5.10 -16.18 8.78
C ASN A 7 -3.71 -15.53 8.80
N ARG A 8 -3.39 -14.77 7.75
CA ARG A 8 -2.13 -14.03 7.62
C ARG A 8 -2.11 -12.75 8.47
N LEU A 9 -3.17 -12.50 9.24
CA LEU A 9 -3.19 -11.45 10.27
C LEU A 9 -2.36 -11.94 11.46
N ASN A 10 -1.04 -11.88 11.32
CA ASN A 10 -0.17 -11.84 12.49
C ASN A 10 -0.07 -10.38 12.93
N ASP A 11 -0.22 -10.13 14.23
CA ASP A 11 -0.02 -8.81 14.82
C ASP A 11 1.42 -8.29 14.68
N LYS A 12 2.35 -9.17 14.26
CA LYS A 12 3.77 -8.89 14.04
C LYS A 12 4.16 -9.20 12.60
N SER A 13 4.90 -8.28 11.99
CA SER A 13 5.61 -8.47 10.73
C SER A 13 6.61 -9.63 10.79
N SER A 14 7.08 -10.06 9.62
CA SER A 14 8.12 -11.08 9.53
C SER A 14 9.43 -10.66 10.22
N LEU A 15 9.78 -9.38 10.12
CA LEU A 15 10.93 -8.78 10.77
C LEU A 15 10.76 -8.74 12.30
N GLU A 16 9.60 -8.35 12.82
CA GLU A 16 9.33 -8.37 14.26
C GLU A 16 9.41 -9.80 14.84
N GLN A 17 8.88 -10.79 14.12
CA GLN A 17 8.99 -12.19 14.52
C GLN A 17 10.45 -12.67 14.53
N PHE A 18 11.25 -12.25 13.56
CA PHE A 18 12.67 -12.57 13.50
C PHE A 18 13.44 -11.96 14.67
N LEU A 19 13.27 -10.66 14.93
CA LEU A 19 13.95 -9.98 16.04
C LEU A 19 13.60 -10.62 17.38
N GLU A 20 12.34 -10.96 17.59
CA GLU A 20 11.88 -11.65 18.80
C GLU A 20 12.46 -13.06 18.94
N LEU A 21 12.45 -13.85 17.86
CA LEU A 21 12.95 -15.23 17.89
C LEU A 21 14.43 -15.31 18.27
N TYR A 22 15.22 -14.34 17.85
CA TYR A 22 16.66 -14.27 18.13
C TYR A 22 17.00 -13.34 19.31
N GLU A 23 15.98 -12.84 20.03
CA GLU A 23 16.13 -11.94 21.18
C GLU A 23 17.00 -10.70 20.87
N ILE A 24 16.95 -10.22 19.63
CA ILE A 24 17.74 -9.07 19.15
C ILE A 24 17.14 -7.78 19.70
N ASP A 25 17.92 -7.04 20.49
CA ASP A 25 17.48 -5.78 21.09
C ASP A 25 18.03 -4.53 20.35
N ASP A 26 17.67 -3.34 20.87
CA ASP A 26 18.14 -2.06 20.30
C ASP A 26 19.67 -1.90 20.36
N GLN A 27 20.34 -2.53 21.32
CA GLN A 27 21.80 -2.48 21.44
C GLN A 27 22.44 -3.38 20.40
N ASP A 28 21.92 -4.60 20.20
CA ASP A 28 22.39 -5.51 19.15
C ASP A 28 22.27 -4.86 17.76
N LEU A 29 21.14 -4.19 17.50
CA LEU A 29 20.92 -3.45 16.25
C LEU A 29 21.94 -2.34 16.06
N LYS A 30 22.22 -1.55 17.11
CA LYS A 30 23.23 -0.49 17.06
C LYS A 30 24.63 -1.03 16.86
N ASP A 31 24.97 -2.12 17.53
CA ASP A 31 26.28 -2.78 17.43
C ASP A 31 26.50 -3.36 16.02
N ALA A 32 25.42 -3.79 15.36
CA ALA A 32 25.40 -4.18 13.95
C ALA A 32 25.36 -2.98 12.96
N GLY A 33 25.29 -1.75 13.45
CA GLY A 33 25.29 -0.53 12.64
C GLY A 33 23.92 -0.10 12.11
N PHE A 34 22.82 -0.66 12.62
CA PHE A 34 21.47 -0.27 12.27
C PHE A 34 20.91 0.80 13.22
N ASP A 35 20.02 1.66 12.71
CA ASP A 35 19.20 2.55 13.52
C ASP A 35 17.93 1.79 13.96
N PRO A 36 17.74 1.50 15.27
CA PRO A 36 16.59 0.71 15.73
C PRO A 36 15.24 1.36 15.45
N MET A 37 15.19 2.69 15.31
CA MET A 37 13.97 3.39 14.91
C MET A 37 13.60 3.03 13.47
N LEU A 38 14.57 3.06 12.55
CA LEU A 38 14.36 2.72 11.15
C LEU A 38 13.99 1.24 10.98
N VAL A 39 14.61 0.34 11.74
CA VAL A 39 14.25 -1.10 11.74
C VAL A 39 12.80 -1.31 12.17
N ARG A 40 12.36 -0.64 13.24
CA ARG A 40 10.95 -0.66 13.68
C ARG A 40 10.01 -0.07 12.65
N ALA A 41 10.41 0.99 11.96
CA ALA A 41 9.62 1.59 10.91
C ALA A 41 9.45 0.64 9.69
N VAL A 42 10.53 -0.06 9.28
CA VAL A 42 10.44 -1.09 8.23
C VAL A 42 9.47 -2.20 8.64
N ALA A 43 9.60 -2.70 9.87
CA ALA A 43 8.70 -3.71 10.41
C ALA A 43 7.23 -3.25 10.43
N ALA A 44 6.98 -2.01 10.86
CA ALA A 44 5.64 -1.43 10.86
C ALA A 44 5.05 -1.40 9.43
N VAL A 45 5.83 -0.94 8.45
CA VAL A 45 5.39 -0.92 7.04
C VAL A 45 5.17 -2.32 6.47
N ASP A 46 5.98 -3.32 6.84
CA ASP A 46 5.75 -4.72 6.46
C ASP A 46 4.42 -5.27 7.03
N ARG A 47 4.04 -4.85 8.25
CA ARG A 47 2.80 -5.31 8.91
C ARG A 47 1.53 -4.76 8.26
N GLY A 48 1.48 -3.46 7.99
CA GLY A 48 0.23 -2.79 7.63
C GLY A 48 0.43 -1.54 6.79
N PHE A 49 1.55 -1.50 6.06
CA PHE A 49 1.93 -0.42 5.15
C PHE A 49 2.15 0.93 5.87
N LEU A 50 2.07 2.04 5.16
CA LEU A 50 2.50 3.36 5.67
C LEU A 50 1.74 3.82 6.92
N TRP A 51 0.49 3.38 7.10
CA TRP A 51 -0.35 3.78 8.22
C TRP A 51 0.14 3.26 9.58
N GLU A 52 0.88 2.15 9.58
CA GLU A 52 1.45 1.59 10.80
C GLU A 52 2.56 2.48 11.39
N LEU A 53 3.20 3.34 10.59
CA LEU A 53 4.17 4.32 11.08
C LEU A 53 3.56 5.27 12.12
N GLN A 54 2.26 5.57 11.99
CA GLN A 54 1.55 6.42 12.93
C GLN A 54 1.24 5.71 14.24
N LYS A 55 1.06 4.39 14.21
CA LYS A 55 0.71 3.58 15.38
C LYS A 55 1.89 3.33 16.31
N ILE A 56 3.11 3.37 15.77
CA ILE A 56 4.34 3.19 16.54
C ILE A 56 4.81 4.49 17.24
N GLY A 57 4.05 5.58 17.13
CA GLY A 57 4.28 6.80 17.91
C GLY A 57 5.47 7.64 17.46
N LEU A 58 5.92 7.50 16.20
CA LEU A 58 6.99 8.33 15.64
C LEU A 58 6.55 9.78 15.45
N SER A 59 7.48 10.72 15.67
CA SER A 59 7.29 12.12 15.29
C SER A 59 7.12 12.27 13.78
N GLU A 60 6.54 13.38 13.30
CA GLU A 60 6.41 13.62 11.85
C GLU A 60 7.79 13.62 11.15
N GLU A 61 8.81 14.19 11.78
CA GLU A 61 10.18 14.20 11.27
C GLU A 61 10.75 12.77 11.15
N ASP A 62 10.51 11.93 12.15
CA ASP A 62 10.94 10.52 12.13
C ASP A 62 10.16 9.70 11.10
N GLN A 63 8.86 9.98 10.91
CA GLN A 63 8.07 9.37 9.85
C GLN A 63 8.63 9.72 8.47
N ASP A 64 8.94 10.99 8.23
CA ASP A 64 9.54 11.43 6.96
C ASP A 64 10.94 10.83 6.74
N LYS A 65 11.75 10.71 7.79
CA LYS A 65 13.05 10.01 7.76
C LYS A 65 12.87 8.53 7.42
N ALA A 66 11.93 7.85 8.07
CA ALA A 66 11.63 6.44 7.82
C ALA A 66 11.13 6.20 6.39
N LEU A 67 10.22 7.03 5.89
CA LEU A 67 9.72 6.94 4.51
C LEU A 67 10.84 7.07 3.49
N ARG A 68 11.75 8.03 3.68
CA ARG A 68 12.90 8.22 2.81
C ARG A 68 13.79 6.98 2.81
N TYR A 69 14.11 6.48 4.01
CA TYR A 69 14.93 5.28 4.17
C TYR A 69 14.30 4.05 3.47
N ILE A 70 12.98 3.84 3.63
CA ILE A 70 12.27 2.72 3.00
C ILE A 70 12.30 2.84 1.47
N LYS A 71 12.08 4.05 0.93
CA LYS A 71 12.17 4.30 -0.52
C LYS A 71 13.58 4.04 -1.06
N GLU A 72 14.61 4.48 -0.34
CA GLU A 72 16.01 4.24 -0.69
C GLU A 72 16.35 2.75 -0.66
N LEU A 73 15.91 2.03 0.38
CA LEU A 73 16.11 0.58 0.52
C LEU A 73 15.48 -0.19 -0.66
N ILE A 74 14.24 0.13 -1.03
CA ILE A 74 13.55 -0.48 -2.18
C ILE A 74 14.35 -0.26 -3.47
N TYR A 75 14.90 0.95 -3.66
CA TYR A 75 15.72 1.27 -4.83
C TYR A 75 17.03 0.46 -4.86
N GLU A 76 17.73 0.36 -3.73
CA GLU A 76 18.97 -0.40 -3.60
C GLU A 76 18.77 -1.91 -3.85
N LEU A 77 17.59 -2.44 -3.48
CA LEU A 77 17.19 -3.83 -3.76
C LEU A 77 16.94 -4.11 -5.25
N GLY A 78 17.10 -3.12 -6.13
CA GLY A 78 17.10 -3.31 -7.57
C GLY A 78 15.76 -3.07 -8.26
N HIS A 79 14.77 -2.51 -7.56
CA HIS A 79 13.50 -2.04 -8.14
C HIS A 79 13.71 -0.76 -8.95
N LYS A 80 14.37 -0.88 -10.11
CA LYS A 80 14.75 0.24 -10.97
C LYS A 80 13.53 0.94 -11.59
N GLU A 81 12.44 0.19 -11.75
CA GLU A 81 11.14 0.67 -12.24
C GLU A 81 10.55 1.74 -11.32
N ARG A 82 10.97 1.78 -10.05
CA ARG A 82 10.38 2.66 -9.04
C ARG A 82 10.35 4.13 -9.42
N LYS A 83 11.40 4.61 -10.10
CA LYS A 83 11.46 6.00 -10.56
C LYS A 83 10.39 6.30 -11.63
N GLU A 84 10.11 5.33 -12.49
CA GLU A 84 9.08 5.43 -13.52
C GLU A 84 7.68 5.36 -12.89
N GLU A 85 7.47 4.47 -11.92
CA GLU A 85 6.24 4.39 -11.12
C GLU A 85 5.93 5.71 -10.42
N GLU A 86 6.92 6.30 -9.74
CA GLU A 86 6.77 7.58 -9.04
C GLU A 86 6.50 8.73 -10.02
N ALA A 87 7.18 8.77 -11.16
CA ALA A 87 6.95 9.78 -12.18
C ALA A 87 5.52 9.68 -12.76
N GLN A 88 5.07 8.46 -13.06
CA GLN A 88 3.72 8.21 -13.58
C GLN A 88 2.65 8.50 -12.53
N ALA A 89 2.86 8.11 -11.26
CA ALA A 89 1.96 8.43 -10.17
C ALA A 89 1.81 9.94 -10.00
N ARG A 90 2.91 10.70 -10.01
CA ARG A 90 2.88 12.18 -9.95
C ARG A 90 2.17 12.80 -11.14
N LYS A 91 2.32 12.23 -12.33
CA LYS A 91 1.64 12.70 -13.54
C LYS A 91 0.12 12.62 -13.37
N VAL A 92 -0.40 11.49 -12.90
CA VAL A 92 -1.86 11.30 -12.73
C VAL A 92 -2.40 11.92 -11.44
N TRP A 93 -1.53 12.20 -10.46
CA TRP A 93 -1.91 12.84 -9.20
C TRP A 93 -2.54 14.21 -9.40
N GLY A 94 -2.08 14.98 -10.39
CA GLY A 94 -2.62 16.30 -10.71
C GLY A 94 -4.08 16.28 -11.17
N ASP A 95 -4.51 15.18 -11.78
CA ASP A 95 -5.84 15.01 -12.37
C ASP A 95 -6.79 14.23 -11.45
N ARG A 96 -6.37 13.92 -10.22
CA ARG A 96 -7.20 13.23 -9.23
C ARG A 96 -8.47 14.03 -8.94
N ARG A 97 -9.57 13.33 -8.69
CA ARG A 97 -10.86 13.95 -8.30
C ARG A 97 -11.41 13.29 -7.05
N GLU A 98 -12.28 13.98 -6.35
CA GLU A 98 -13.04 13.39 -5.25
C GLU A 98 -14.47 13.08 -5.71
N GLU A 99 -14.92 11.87 -5.43
CA GLU A 99 -16.27 11.42 -5.80
C GLU A 99 -16.76 10.42 -4.75
N GLY A 100 -17.95 10.66 -4.19
CA GLY A 100 -18.54 9.75 -3.21
C GLY A 100 -17.73 9.54 -1.92
N GLY A 101 -16.85 10.48 -1.56
CA GLY A 101 -15.92 10.34 -0.43
C GLY A 101 -14.65 9.54 -0.75
N PHE A 102 -14.45 9.15 -2.01
CA PHE A 102 -13.24 8.51 -2.49
C PHE A 102 -12.40 9.48 -3.31
N LEU A 103 -11.08 9.35 -3.17
CA LEU A 103 -10.13 9.91 -4.11
C LEU A 103 -10.04 9.00 -5.34
N ILE A 104 -10.35 9.51 -6.52
CA ILE A 104 -10.31 8.77 -7.77
C ILE A 104 -9.08 9.17 -8.57
N ILE A 105 -8.27 8.18 -8.92
CA ILE A 105 -7.02 8.34 -9.66
C ILE A 105 -7.04 7.37 -10.84
N GLU A 106 -6.89 7.90 -12.04
CA GLU A 106 -6.94 7.12 -13.28
C GLU A 106 -5.65 7.34 -14.07
N SER A 107 -5.02 6.24 -14.47
CA SER A 107 -3.86 6.21 -15.35
C SER A 107 -4.24 5.44 -16.61
N ASP A 108 -4.00 5.98 -17.80
CA ASP A 108 -4.18 5.22 -19.04
C ASP A 108 -3.04 4.24 -19.32
N ASN A 109 -1.94 4.31 -18.56
CA ASN A 109 -0.80 3.40 -18.68
C ASN A 109 -1.03 2.13 -17.84
N ASP A 110 -1.08 0.99 -18.52
CA ASP A 110 -1.29 -0.35 -18.00
C ASP A 110 0.00 -1.09 -17.63
N GLU A 111 1.13 -0.71 -18.23
CA GLU A 111 2.43 -1.35 -18.03
C GLU A 111 3.12 -0.91 -16.73
N ILE A 112 2.84 0.31 -16.24
CA ILE A 112 3.50 0.88 -15.04
C ILE A 112 2.58 0.75 -13.83
N ASP A 113 3.01 0.01 -12.80
CA ASP A 113 2.27 -0.10 -11.53
C ASP A 113 2.41 1.15 -10.66
N ILE A 114 1.35 1.94 -10.51
CA ILE A 114 1.38 3.17 -9.73
C ILE A 114 0.78 3.05 -8.34
N ARG A 115 0.17 1.90 -7.98
CA ARG A 115 -0.63 1.78 -6.75
C ARG A 115 0.16 2.21 -5.52
N ASP A 116 1.36 1.64 -5.36
CA ASP A 116 2.17 1.91 -4.18
C ASP A 116 2.67 3.34 -4.18
N ALA A 117 3.14 3.84 -5.33
CA ALA A 117 3.61 5.22 -5.47
C ALA A 117 2.49 6.24 -5.16
N VAL A 118 1.26 5.98 -5.60
CA VAL A 118 0.07 6.76 -5.24
C VAL A 118 -0.18 6.73 -3.74
N SER A 119 -0.09 5.56 -3.09
CA SER A 119 -0.30 5.49 -1.64
C SER A 119 0.74 6.28 -0.84
N TYR A 120 1.99 6.40 -1.32
CA TYR A 120 2.97 7.34 -0.74
C TYR A 120 2.53 8.79 -0.90
N LEU A 121 2.02 9.19 -2.07
CA LEU A 121 1.52 10.56 -2.28
C LEU A 121 0.33 10.87 -1.35
N ILE A 122 -0.58 9.91 -1.18
CA ILE A 122 -1.70 10.03 -0.23
C ILE A 122 -1.18 10.20 1.19
N PHE A 123 -0.21 9.38 1.61
CA PHE A 123 0.38 9.48 2.94
C PHE A 123 1.04 10.86 3.14
N GLU A 124 1.84 11.31 2.17
CA GLU A 124 2.53 12.60 2.22
C GLU A 124 1.56 13.78 2.30
N GLU A 125 0.45 13.76 1.56
CA GLU A 125 -0.49 14.87 1.49
C GLU A 125 -1.53 14.87 2.62
N TYR A 126 -2.13 13.72 2.92
CA TYR A 126 -3.27 13.63 3.84
C TYR A 126 -2.90 13.15 5.23
N LYS A 127 -1.74 12.47 5.40
CA LYS A 127 -1.25 11.94 6.68
C LYS A 127 -2.30 11.10 7.43
N LYS A 128 -3.18 10.40 6.70
CA LYS A 128 -4.16 9.46 7.25
C LYS A 128 -4.61 8.49 6.16
N PRO A 129 -5.16 7.31 6.53
CA PRO A 129 -5.84 6.44 5.59
C PRO A 129 -6.96 7.19 4.86
N THR A 130 -6.89 7.24 3.53
CA THR A 130 -7.84 7.95 2.68
C THR A 130 -8.48 6.95 1.70
N PRO A 131 -9.82 6.80 1.70
CA PRO A 131 -10.53 5.97 0.73
C PRO A 131 -10.16 6.38 -0.70
N THR A 132 -9.64 5.45 -1.48
CA THR A 132 -9.09 5.74 -2.81
C THR A 132 -9.49 4.66 -3.81
N ILE A 133 -9.84 5.06 -5.03
CA ILE A 133 -9.99 4.18 -6.19
C ILE A 133 -8.87 4.50 -7.17
N ILE A 134 -8.08 3.49 -7.51
CA ILE A 134 -6.96 3.60 -8.46
C ILE A 134 -7.25 2.71 -9.65
N ARG A 135 -7.47 3.31 -10.82
CA ARG A 135 -7.64 2.59 -12.09
C ARG A 135 -6.40 2.73 -12.96
N GLN A 136 -5.90 1.62 -13.49
CA GLN A 136 -4.75 1.59 -14.39
C GLN A 136 -5.12 0.87 -15.69
N GLY A 137 -5.29 1.69 -16.72
CA GLY A 137 -5.76 1.34 -18.05
C GLY A 137 -7.05 0.53 -17.97
N ASN A 138 -7.04 -0.59 -18.68
CA ASN A 138 -8.11 -1.58 -18.66
C ASN A 138 -7.71 -2.86 -17.94
N HIS A 139 -6.59 -2.83 -17.19
CA HIS A 139 -5.97 -4.04 -16.65
C HIS A 139 -5.96 -4.11 -15.14
N LYS A 140 -5.90 -3.00 -14.41
CA LYS A 140 -5.90 -3.05 -12.94
C LYS A 140 -6.87 -2.04 -12.35
N LEU A 141 -7.55 -2.44 -11.29
CA LEU A 141 -8.40 -1.57 -10.50
C LEU A 141 -8.23 -1.92 -9.02
N TYR A 142 -8.04 -0.90 -8.20
CA TYR A 142 -7.86 -1.04 -6.76
C TYR A 142 -8.83 -0.12 -6.04
N VAL A 143 -9.36 -0.60 -4.92
CA VAL A 143 -10.08 0.21 -3.94
C VAL A 143 -9.35 0.06 -2.61
N GLN A 144 -8.97 1.17 -2.01
CA GLN A 144 -8.20 1.23 -0.76
C GLN A 144 -9.04 1.85 0.35
N GLU A 145 -8.78 1.41 1.58
CA GLU A 145 -9.33 1.97 2.83
C GLU A 145 -10.87 2.00 2.89
N THR A 146 -11.53 0.91 2.48
CA THR A 146 -12.99 0.75 2.56
C THR A 146 -13.39 -0.45 3.42
N ASP A 147 -14.48 -0.31 4.19
CA ASP A 147 -15.05 -1.42 4.97
C ASP A 147 -15.90 -2.35 4.08
N GLN A 148 -16.12 -1.97 2.81
CA GLN A 148 -16.94 -2.72 1.84
C GLN A 148 -16.11 -3.52 0.82
N ALA A 149 -14.79 -3.67 1.03
CA ALA A 149 -13.91 -4.40 0.12
C ALA A 149 -14.37 -5.85 -0.11
N GLN A 150 -14.98 -6.46 0.92
CA GLN A 150 -15.55 -7.80 0.85
C GLN A 150 -16.71 -7.91 -0.19
N LEU A 151 -17.51 -6.86 -0.35
CA LEU A 151 -18.58 -6.86 -1.36
C LEU A 151 -18.03 -6.86 -2.80
N LEU A 152 -16.90 -6.19 -3.01
CA LEU A 152 -16.24 -6.15 -4.32
C LEU A 152 -15.63 -7.50 -4.69
N ILE A 153 -15.01 -8.21 -3.73
CA ILE A 153 -14.49 -9.56 -3.99
C ILE A 153 -15.60 -10.56 -4.25
N GLU A 154 -16.74 -10.46 -3.57
CA GLU A 154 -17.89 -11.34 -3.80
C GLU A 154 -18.51 -11.11 -5.19
N LYS A 155 -18.56 -9.86 -5.64
CA LYS A 155 -19.18 -9.51 -6.93
C LYS A 155 -18.24 -9.71 -8.13
N TYR A 156 -16.97 -9.34 -7.99
CA TYR A 156 -16.02 -9.29 -9.11
C TYR A 156 -14.84 -10.27 -8.98
N GLY A 157 -14.68 -10.95 -7.86
CA GLY A 157 -13.48 -11.73 -7.57
C GLY A 157 -12.29 -10.83 -7.27
N GLY A 158 -11.08 -11.25 -7.66
CA GLY A 158 -9.84 -10.51 -7.36
C GLY A 158 -9.22 -10.95 -6.04
N PHE A 159 -8.65 -10.00 -5.29
CA PHE A 159 -7.95 -10.27 -4.04
C PHE A 159 -8.13 -9.14 -3.03
N LEU A 160 -8.04 -9.50 -1.75
CA LEU A 160 -8.01 -8.54 -0.64
C LEU A 160 -6.58 -8.33 -0.15
N PHE A 161 -6.33 -7.13 0.38
CA PHE A 161 -5.07 -6.77 1.04
C PHE A 161 -5.32 -5.68 2.09
N GLY A 162 -4.27 -5.20 2.77
CA GLY A 162 -4.40 -4.17 3.80
C GLY A 162 -5.36 -4.58 4.92
N SER A 163 -5.17 -5.77 5.46
CA SER A 163 -6.05 -6.35 6.49
C SER A 163 -7.53 -6.45 6.09
N GLY A 164 -7.81 -6.65 4.80
CA GLY A 164 -9.16 -6.82 4.27
C GLY A 164 -9.89 -5.51 3.98
N ARG A 165 -9.25 -4.36 4.16
CA ARG A 165 -9.82 -3.04 3.85
C ARG A 165 -9.53 -2.55 2.43
N CYS A 166 -8.73 -3.32 1.69
CA CYS A 166 -8.40 -3.01 0.32
C CYS A 166 -8.76 -4.18 -0.59
N TRP A 167 -9.23 -3.86 -1.79
CA TRP A 167 -9.56 -4.81 -2.84
C TRP A 167 -8.81 -4.45 -4.11
N GLY A 168 -8.39 -5.47 -4.87
CA GLY A 168 -7.75 -5.31 -6.15
C GLY A 168 -8.21 -6.38 -7.14
N ILE A 169 -8.30 -5.99 -8.41
CA ILE A 169 -8.54 -6.91 -9.52
C ILE A 169 -7.57 -6.62 -10.65
N VAL A 170 -7.09 -7.69 -11.28
CA VAL A 170 -6.37 -7.63 -12.55
C VAL A 170 -7.29 -8.24 -13.60
N ALA A 171 -7.58 -7.51 -14.67
CA ALA A 171 -8.45 -7.97 -15.73
C ALA A 171 -7.92 -9.30 -16.30
N PRO A 172 -8.78 -10.33 -16.44
CA PRO A 172 -8.43 -11.49 -17.26
C PRO A 172 -8.19 -11.04 -18.71
N ARG A 173 -7.42 -11.81 -19.49
CA ARG A 173 -7.04 -11.48 -20.88
C ARG A 173 -8.22 -11.09 -21.80
N ASP A 174 -9.45 -11.49 -21.45
CA ASP A 174 -10.66 -11.27 -22.24
C ASP A 174 -11.75 -10.48 -21.46
N GLY A 175 -11.45 -10.02 -20.24
CA GLY A 175 -12.41 -9.41 -19.33
C GLY A 175 -12.37 -7.88 -19.32
N LYS A 176 -13.52 -7.24 -19.13
CA LYS A 176 -13.61 -5.81 -18.83
C LYS A 176 -13.54 -5.59 -17.31
N LEU A 177 -12.79 -4.58 -16.89
CA LEU A 177 -12.89 -4.07 -15.53
C LEU A 177 -14.24 -3.37 -15.31
N PRO A 178 -14.79 -3.40 -14.09
CA PRO A 178 -15.92 -2.53 -13.76
C PRO A 178 -15.53 -1.06 -13.84
N GLY A 179 -16.48 -0.21 -14.22
CA GLY A 179 -16.33 1.24 -14.18
C GLY A 179 -16.26 1.77 -12.75
N VAL A 180 -15.69 2.98 -12.58
CA VAL A 180 -15.61 3.63 -11.27
C VAL A 180 -17.02 3.86 -10.70
N GLU A 181 -18.00 4.28 -11.51
CA GLU A 181 -19.36 4.49 -11.02
C GLU A 181 -20.03 3.18 -10.58
N GLU A 182 -19.74 2.05 -11.27
CA GLU A 182 -20.25 0.74 -10.87
C GLU A 182 -19.69 0.30 -9.52
N VAL A 183 -18.40 0.56 -9.29
CA VAL A 183 -17.73 0.27 -8.01
C VAL A 183 -18.32 1.13 -6.90
N LEU A 184 -18.44 2.44 -7.13
CA LEU A 184 -19.03 3.37 -6.16
C LEU A 184 -20.46 2.97 -5.79
N GLY A 185 -21.28 2.54 -6.75
CA GLY A 185 -22.65 2.08 -6.49
C GLY A 185 -22.78 0.79 -5.66
N ILE A 186 -21.67 0.12 -5.32
CA ILE A 186 -21.65 -1.05 -4.43
C ILE A 186 -21.15 -0.68 -3.04
N ILE A 187 -20.15 0.20 -2.96
CA ILE A 187 -19.43 0.49 -1.72
C ILE A 187 -19.91 1.76 -1.01
N MET A 188 -20.87 2.46 -1.61
CA MET A 188 -21.63 3.56 -1.02
C MET A 188 -23.06 3.16 -0.71
#